data_AF-A0A252C7A1-F1
#
_entry.id   AF-A0A252C7A1-F1
#
_cell.length_a   1.000
_cell.length_b   1.000
_cell.length_c   1.000
_cell.angle_alpha   90.00
_cell.angle_beta   90.00
_cell.angle_gamma   90.00
#
_symmetry.space_group_name_H-M   'P 1'
#
loop_
_entity.id
_entity.type
_entity.pdbx_description
1 polymer ?
#
loop_
_entity_poly.entity_id
_entity_poly.type
_entity_poly.pdbx_seq_one_letter_code
_entity_poly.pdbx_strand_id
1 'polypeptide(L)'
;MKSLLTFDTLITPKFIKFFFYVGVFFCFLSGFGTFLSILLSCITAAQASGSSSALGAIGGLILGLIVGLIVTLVGIVLARVSSELTLVVFMIRDELAWQRENATKSSSSAS
;
A
#
# COMPACT_ATOMS: atom_id res chain seq x y z
N MET A 1 15.89 19.80 -17.03
CA MET A 1 15.20 18.57 -16.57
C MET A 1 16.01 17.72 -15.58
N LYS A 2 17.07 18.25 -14.93
CA LYS A 2 17.82 17.51 -13.89
C LYS A 2 17.18 17.59 -12.49
N SER A 3 16.40 18.64 -12.25
CA SER A 3 15.80 18.94 -10.94
C SER A 3 14.62 18.05 -10.52
N LEU A 4 14.10 17.18 -11.41
CA LEU A 4 13.04 16.22 -11.08
C LEU A 4 13.59 14.86 -10.63
N LEU A 5 14.88 14.61 -10.81
CA LEU A 5 15.55 13.36 -10.42
C LEU A 5 16.56 13.56 -9.29
N THR A 6 16.91 14.81 -8.94
CA THR A 6 17.63 15.16 -7.72
C THR A 6 16.61 15.28 -6.57
N PHE A 7 15.94 14.18 -6.24
CA PHE A 7 15.28 14.10 -4.94
C PHE A 7 16.39 13.91 -3.92
N ASP A 8 16.71 14.99 -3.20
CA ASP A 8 17.63 15.00 -2.05
C ASP A 8 17.57 13.67 -1.30
N THR A 9 18.70 13.00 -1.13
CA THR A 9 18.83 11.78 -0.31
C THR A 9 18.30 11.98 1.13
N LEU A 10 18.12 13.23 1.58
CA LEU A 10 17.45 13.63 2.81
C LEU A 10 15.90 13.61 2.79
N ILE A 11 15.27 13.66 1.60
CA ILE A 11 13.81 13.68 1.43
C ILE A 11 13.21 12.27 1.36
N THR A 12 13.94 11.30 0.80
CA THR A 12 13.55 9.90 0.65
C THR A 12 13.08 9.25 1.97
N PRO A 13 13.78 9.39 3.12
CA PRO A 13 13.35 8.77 4.38
C PRO A 13 12.10 9.42 5.01
N LYS A 14 11.78 10.69 4.69
CA LYS A 14 10.57 11.37 5.18
C LYS A 14 9.37 11.12 4.27
N PHE A 15 9.59 11.12 2.95
CA PHE A 15 8.55 10.87 1.95
C PHE A 15 7.99 9.45 2.04
N ILE A 16 8.86 8.44 2.22
CA ILE A 16 8.43 7.04 2.34
C ILE A 16 7.52 6.81 3.57
N LYS A 17 7.83 7.47 4.70
CA LYS A 17 7.01 7.39 5.92
C LYS A 17 5.63 7.98 5.68
N PHE A 18 5.56 9.13 5.01
CA PHE A 18 4.28 9.75 4.65
C PHE A 18 3.45 8.81 3.77
N PHE A 19 4.06 8.22 2.73
CA PHE A 19 3.37 7.30 1.82
C PHE A 19 2.87 6.04 2.53
N PHE A 20 3.65 5.50 3.48
CA PHE A 20 3.24 4.38 4.32
C PHE A 20 2.00 4.71 5.16
N TYR A 21 1.98 5.85 5.87
CA TYR A 21 0.82 6.25 6.67
C TYR A 21 -0.43 6.50 5.82
N VAL A 22 -0.28 7.10 4.64
CA VAL A 22 -1.36 7.26 3.68
C VAL A 22 -1.87 5.89 3.21
N GLY A 23 -0.96 4.97 2.88
CA GLY A 23 -1.31 3.59 2.51
C GLY A 23 -2.09 2.88 3.62
N VAL A 24 -1.65 2.98 4.87
CA VAL A 24 -2.35 2.41 6.03
C VAL A 24 -3.75 3.01 6.19
N PHE A 25 -3.90 4.33 6.03
CA PHE A 25 -5.21 4.98 6.05
C PHE A 25 -6.16 4.40 5.00
N PHE A 26 -5.69 4.21 3.76
CA PHE A 26 -6.49 3.56 2.71
C PHE A 26 -6.78 2.09 3.00
N CYS A 27 -5.91 1.36 3.72
CA CYS A 27 -6.19 -0.02 4.15
C CYS A 27 -7.35 -0.08 5.16
N PHE A 28 -7.43 0.89 6.08
CA PHE A 28 -8.60 0.99 6.98
C PHE A 28 -9.87 1.34 6.22
N LEU A 29 -9.80 2.28 5.27
CA LEU A 29 -10.93 2.64 4.41
C LEU A 29 -11.40 1.46 3.56
N SER A 30 -10.48 0.68 2.99
CA SER A 30 -10.81 -0.49 2.17
C SER A 30 -11.43 -1.60 3.02
N GLY A 31 -10.86 -1.91 4.19
CA GLY A 31 -11.41 -2.91 5.10
C GLY A 31 -12.82 -2.54 5.60
N PHE A 32 -13.03 -1.27 5.94
CA PHE A 32 -14.36 -0.77 6.32
C PHE A 32 -15.34 -0.79 5.15
N GLY A 33 -14.90 -0.42 3.95
CA GLY A 33 -15.69 -0.52 2.73
C GLY A 33 -16.09 -1.96 2.40
N THR A 34 -15.17 -2.91 2.56
CA THR A 34 -15.44 -4.35 2.39
C THR A 34 -16.46 -4.84 3.42
N PHE A 35 -16.32 -4.44 4.69
CA PHE A 35 -17.29 -4.75 5.74
C PHE A 35 -18.71 -4.31 5.35
N LEU A 36 -18.89 -3.04 4.97
CA LEU A 36 -20.19 -2.51 4.56
C LEU A 36 -20.73 -3.21 3.30
N SER A 37 -19.86 -3.51 2.34
CA SER A 37 -20.23 -4.17 1.09
C SER A 37 -20.74 -5.59 1.32
N ILE A 38 -20.09 -6.35 2.22
CA ILE A 38 -20.51 -7.71 2.58
C ILE A 38 -21.83 -7.67 3.37
N LEU A 39 -21.95 -6.77 4.35
CA LEU A 39 -23.17 -6.61 5.12
C LEU A 39 -24.38 -6.34 4.22
N LEU A 40 -24.24 -5.38 3.29
CA LEU A 40 -25.32 -5.03 2.36
C LEU A 40 -25.62 -6.17 1.38
N SER A 41 -24.59 -6.87 0.90
CA SER A 41 -24.76 -8.03 0.01
C SER A 41 -25.52 -9.15 0.70
N CYS A 42 -25.22 -9.46 1.96
CA CYS A 42 -25.91 -10.49 2.72
C CYS A 42 -27.38 -10.14 3.00
N ILE A 43 -27.67 -8.87 3.32
CA ILE A 43 -29.06 -8.41 3.51
C ILE A 43 -29.84 -8.50 2.19
N THR A 44 -29.26 -8.03 1.10
CA THR A 44 -29.92 -8.04 -0.22
C THR A 44 -30.15 -9.48 -0.71
N ALA A 45 -29.19 -10.38 -0.48
CA ALA A 45 -29.34 -11.80 -0.80
C ALA A 45 -30.41 -12.49 0.05
N ALA A 46 -30.54 -12.13 1.33
CA ALA A 46 -31.61 -12.65 2.19
C ALA A 46 -32.99 -12.17 1.73
N GLN A 47 -33.13 -10.91 1.33
CA GLN A 47 -34.37 -10.37 0.76
C GLN A 47 -34.74 -11.05 -0.56
N ALA A 48 -33.76 -11.28 -1.45
CA ALA A 48 -33.99 -11.93 -2.74
C ALA A 48 -34.39 -13.41 -2.61
N SER A 49 -33.94 -14.10 -1.56
CA SER A 49 -34.24 -15.51 -1.31
C SER A 49 -35.50 -15.76 -0.48
N GLY A 50 -36.26 -14.69 -0.15
CA GLY A 50 -37.45 -14.78 0.71
C GLY A 50 -37.14 -15.14 2.17
N SER A 51 -35.85 -15.07 2.56
CA SER A 51 -35.39 -15.31 3.93
C SER A 51 -35.51 -14.06 4.80
N SER A 52 -35.44 -14.25 6.11
CA SER A 52 -35.44 -13.13 7.06
C SER A 52 -34.22 -12.23 6.86
N SER A 53 -34.45 -10.94 6.60
CA SER A 53 -33.40 -9.91 6.54
C SER A 53 -32.59 -9.83 7.83
N ALA A 54 -33.20 -10.13 8.98
CA ALA A 54 -32.50 -10.13 10.26
C ALA A 54 -31.40 -11.19 10.30
N LEU A 55 -31.68 -12.40 9.75
CA LEU A 55 -30.69 -13.47 9.70
C LEU A 55 -29.56 -13.13 8.72
N GLY A 56 -29.90 -12.53 7.57
CA GLY A 56 -28.92 -12.02 6.61
C GLY A 56 -28.03 -10.91 7.19
N ALA A 57 -28.60 -10.00 7.99
CA ALA A 57 -27.85 -8.95 8.66
C ALA A 57 -26.87 -9.50 9.71
N ILE A 58 -27.30 -10.45 10.54
CA ILE A 58 -26.43 -11.08 11.55
C ILE A 58 -25.28 -11.83 10.88
N GLY A 59 -25.59 -12.63 9.85
CA GLY A 59 -24.57 -13.35 9.08
C GLY A 59 -23.60 -12.41 8.38
N GLY A 60 -24.12 -11.35 7.75
CA GLY A 60 -23.33 -10.32 7.10
C GLY A 60 -22.45 -9.52 8.06
N LEU A 61 -22.89 -9.29 9.30
CA LEU A 61 -22.13 -8.56 10.30
C LEU A 61 -20.92 -9.38 10.78
N ILE A 62 -21.13 -10.67 11.07
CA ILE A 62 -20.04 -11.58 11.47
C ILE A 62 -19.05 -11.78 10.31
N LEU A 63 -19.57 -12.16 9.14
CA LEU A 63 -18.73 -12.43 7.97
C LEU A 63 -18.01 -11.16 7.50
N GLY A 64 -18.73 -10.04 7.41
CA GLY A 64 -18.17 -8.75 7.02
C GLY A 64 -17.08 -8.29 7.97
N LEU A 65 -17.23 -8.49 9.29
CA LEU A 65 -16.22 -8.08 10.27
C LEU A 65 -14.96 -8.93 10.12
N ILE A 66 -15.10 -10.25 10.00
CA ILE A 66 -13.96 -11.17 9.81
C ILE A 66 -13.23 -10.83 8.51
N VAL A 67 -13.94 -10.73 7.39
CA VAL A 67 -13.33 -10.48 6.08
C VAL A 67 -12.75 -9.06 6.01
N GLY A 68 -13.46 -8.05 6.52
CA GLY A 68 -12.97 -6.67 6.57
C GLY A 68 -11.70 -6.52 7.42
N LEU A 69 -11.61 -7.25 8.54
CA LEU A 69 -10.42 -7.29 9.38
C LEU A 69 -9.25 -7.98 8.66
N ILE A 70 -9.49 -9.12 8.00
CA ILE A 70 -8.49 -9.80 7.18
C ILE A 70 -7.97 -8.87 6.07
N VAL A 71 -8.85 -8.21 5.34
CA VAL A 71 -8.49 -7.25 4.28
C VAL A 71 -7.63 -6.12 4.84
N THR A 72 -7.99 -5.58 6.02
CA THR A 72 -7.21 -4.52 6.67
C THR A 72 -5.81 -5.02 7.04
N LEU A 73 -5.69 -6.18 7.68
CA LEU A 73 -4.41 -6.74 8.12
C LEU A 73 -3.50 -7.08 6.93
N VAL A 74 -4.04 -7.77 5.93
CA VAL A 74 -3.30 -8.11 4.71
C VAL A 74 -2.90 -6.83 3.97
N GLY A 75 -3.80 -5.84 3.88
CA GLY A 75 -3.52 -4.54 3.28
C GLY A 75 -2.35 -3.83 3.96
N ILE A 76 -2.30 -3.80 5.30
CA ILE A 76 -1.19 -3.19 6.06
C ILE A 76 0.14 -3.91 5.77
N VAL A 77 0.13 -5.25 5.73
CA VAL A 77 1.33 -6.03 5.39
C VAL A 77 1.80 -5.70 3.97
N LEU A 78 0.90 -5.66 3.00
CA LEU A 78 1.22 -5.30 1.61
C LEU A 78 1.74 -3.86 1.49
N ALA A 79 1.14 -2.90 2.20
CA ALA A 79 1.59 -1.51 2.25
C ALA A 79 3.01 -1.38 2.82
N ARG A 80 3.36 -2.23 3.79
CA ARG A 80 4.73 -2.32 4.32
C ARG A 80 5.69 -2.86 3.26
N VAL A 81 5.37 -4.00 2.64
CA VAL A 81 6.21 -4.63 1.60
C VAL A 81 6.41 -3.67 0.43
N SER A 82 5.37 -2.96 -0.03
CA SER A 82 5.50 -1.98 -1.11
C SER A 82 6.38 -0.79 -0.73
N SER A 83 6.32 -0.34 0.52
CA SER A 83 7.16 0.75 1.02
C SER A 83 8.64 0.33 1.11
N GLU A 84 8.91 -0.88 1.58
CA GLU A 84 10.28 -1.43 1.62
C GLU A 84 10.85 -1.61 0.21
N LEU A 85 10.07 -2.14 -0.74
CA LEU A 85 10.49 -2.27 -2.14
C LEU A 85 10.80 -0.92 -2.79
N THR A 86 9.98 0.10 -2.52
CA THR A 86 10.20 1.45 -3.06
C THR A 86 11.51 2.05 -2.53
N LEU A 87 11.83 1.82 -1.24
CA LEU A 87 13.11 2.23 -0.66
C LEU A 87 14.30 1.54 -1.35
N VAL A 88 14.21 0.23 -1.57
CA VAL A 88 15.26 -0.55 -2.25
C VAL A 88 15.51 -0.02 -3.66
N VAL A 89 14.46 0.33 -4.42
CA VAL A 89 14.61 0.91 -5.76
C VAL A 89 15.38 2.24 -5.72
N PHE A 90 15.10 3.11 -4.74
CA PHE A 90 15.86 4.35 -4.59
C PHE A 90 17.32 4.11 -4.22
N MET A 91 17.60 3.13 -3.34
CA MET A 91 18.98 2.76 -3.00
C MET A 91 19.75 2.26 -4.22
N ILE A 92 19.14 1.44 -5.08
CA ILE A 92 19.76 0.95 -6.32
C ILE A 92 20.10 2.11 -7.26
N ARG A 93 19.19 3.07 -7.43
CA ARG A 93 19.42 4.23 -8.30
C ARG A 93 20.60 5.07 -7.81
N ASP A 94 20.67 5.32 -6.52
CA ASP A 94 21.74 6.12 -5.93
C ASP A 94 23.10 5.40 -6.03
N GLU A 95 23.14 4.08 -5.83
CA GLU A 95 24.34 3.25 -6.01
C GLU A 95 24.85 3.28 -7.47
N LEU A 96 23.94 3.14 -8.45
CA LEU A 96 24.29 3.23 -9.87
C LEU A 96 24.81 4.62 -10.27
N ALA A 97 24.26 5.68 -9.67
CA ALA A 97 24.75 7.05 -9.90
C ALA A 97 26.19 7.23 -9.37
N TRP A 98 26.47 6.68 -8.19
CA TRP A 98 27.82 6.70 -7.59
C TRP A 98 28.84 5.94 -8.44
N GLN A 99 28.50 4.75 -8.94
CA GLN A 99 29.38 3.97 -9.82
C GLN A 99 29.71 4.72 -11.11
N ARG A 100 28.71 5.40 -11.70
CA ARG A 100 28.91 6.21 -12.92
C ARG A 100 29.93 7.33 -12.70
N GLU A 101 29.83 8.05 -11.58
CA GLU A 101 30.77 9.14 -11.28
C GLU A 101 32.21 8.64 -11.08
N ASN A 102 32.39 7.48 -10.43
CA ASN A 102 33.71 6.90 -10.24
C ASN A 102 34.31 6.33 -11.53
N ALA A 103 33.48 5.73 -12.40
CA ALA A 103 33.91 5.28 -13.72
C ALA A 103 34.36 6.44 -14.62
N THR A 104 33.76 7.63 -14.50
CA THR A 104 34.22 8.83 -15.23
C THR A 104 35.50 9.44 -14.70
N LYS A 105 35.78 9.30 -13.39
CA LYS A 105 37.04 9.81 -12.81
C LYS A 105 38.24 8.98 -13.25
N SER A 106 38.12 7.66 -13.26
CA SER A 106 39.21 6.76 -13.64
C SER A 106 39.63 6.88 -15.10
N SER A 107 38.71 7.20 -16.02
CA SER A 107 39.05 7.47 -17.42
C SER A 107 39.79 8.80 -17.61
N SER A 108 39.46 9.83 -16.82
CA SER A 108 40.14 11.13 -16.90
C SER A 108 41.57 11.12 -16.37
N SER A 109 41.90 10.26 -15.40
CA SER A 109 43.25 10.14 -14.85
C SER A 109 44.20 9.30 -15.71
N ALA A 110 43.67 8.63 -16.74
CA ALA A 110 44.45 7.84 -17.69
C ALA A 110 44.80 8.63 -18.98
N SER A 111 44.40 9.91 -19.06
CA SER A 111 44.71 10.85 -20.15
C SER A 111 45.72 11.88 -19.68
#